data_AF-A0AAU2LE58-F1
#
_entry.id   AF-A0AAU2LE58-F1
#
_cell.length_a   1.000
_cell.length_b   1.000
_cell.length_c   1.000
_cell.angle_alpha   90.00
_cell.angle_beta   90.00
_cell.angle_gamma   90.00
#
_symmetry.space_group_name_H-M   'P 1'
#
loop_
_entity.id
_entity.type
_entity.pdbx_description
1 polymer ?
#
loop_
_entity_poly.entity_id
_entity_poly.type
_entity_poly.pdbx_seq_one_letter_code
_entity_poly.pdbx_strand_id
1 'polypeptide(L)'
;MPQNTMDRRGVLRAAVGIAGAAAAVTVAGALPASAHGRSRSEFPEVPGMVGDRRANEFWYEYDERFYFNPTPESVEAVDAIVKPLGGFTKVDSAWAATRSDGRYPRSYLELIRPNRDAFVLLSNAQRDVYREFYGNDPEALVRSFQDFGQGVLFDPRRSDGNKVHMMNFTPPDFTHAYHRWHPFLAGFRLLDIDVKWWTHINRLAGVAWELQSIGQPAIDANDNKRLPRRTVHGVTRKWLHRSPDQLDTAFDTYPYPVDLGKF
;
A
#
# COMPACT_ATOMS: atom_id res chain seq x y z
N MET A 1 -16.56 -21.25 -32.88
CA MET A 1 -16.85 -19.96 -32.22
C MET A 1 -15.65 -19.58 -31.36
N PRO A 2 -14.98 -18.45 -31.63
CA PRO A 2 -13.79 -18.06 -30.88
C PRO A 2 -14.20 -17.60 -29.46
N GLN A 3 -13.66 -18.26 -28.44
CA GLN A 3 -13.91 -17.96 -27.04
C GLN A 3 -13.26 -16.63 -26.65
N ASN A 4 -14.10 -15.72 -26.12
CA ASN A 4 -13.86 -14.60 -25.20
C ASN A 4 -12.45 -14.48 -24.58
N THR A 5 -11.44 -14.14 -25.38
CA THR A 5 -10.10 -13.74 -24.92
C THR A 5 -10.10 -12.32 -24.35
N MET A 6 -11.07 -11.49 -24.72
CA MET A 6 -11.25 -10.13 -24.19
C MET A 6 -11.82 -10.13 -22.77
N ASP A 7 -12.65 -11.11 -22.43
CA ASP A 7 -13.32 -11.23 -21.13
C ASP A 7 -12.35 -11.64 -20.01
N ARG A 8 -11.43 -12.58 -20.31
CA ARG A 8 -10.35 -12.98 -19.37
C ARG A 8 -9.39 -11.84 -19.08
N ARG A 9 -9.07 -11.00 -20.07
CA ARG A 9 -8.17 -9.83 -19.90
C ARG A 9 -8.81 -8.70 -19.09
N GLY A 10 -10.14 -8.57 -19.11
CA GLY A 10 -10.88 -7.62 -18.27
C GLY A 10 -10.92 -8.04 -16.80
N VAL A 11 -11.11 -9.34 -16.53
CA VAL A 11 -11.09 -9.91 -15.18
C VAL A 11 -9.69 -9.86 -14.55
N LEU A 12 -8.63 -10.07 -15.34
CA LEU A 12 -7.24 -10.00 -14.88
C LEU A 12 -6.80 -8.58 -14.47
N ARG A 13 -7.35 -7.52 -15.09
CA ARG A 13 -7.02 -6.13 -14.72
C ARG A 13 -7.65 -5.69 -13.39
N ALA A 14 -8.73 -6.35 -12.96
CA ALA A 14 -9.43 -6.01 -11.72
C ALA A 14 -8.82 -6.69 -10.46
N ALA A 15 -8.01 -7.74 -10.64
CA ALA A 15 -7.50 -8.56 -9.55
C ALA A 15 -6.19 -8.06 -8.92
N VAL A 16 -5.44 -7.22 -9.63
CA VAL A 16 -4.10 -6.77 -9.22
C VAL A 16 -4.08 -5.41 -8.55
N GLY A 17 -5.15 -4.63 -8.74
CA GLY A 17 -5.22 -3.31 -8.16
C GLY A 17 -5.40 -3.39 -6.65
N ILE A 18 -4.42 -2.93 -5.86
CA ILE A 18 -4.64 -2.52 -4.48
C ILE A 18 -5.79 -1.49 -4.47
N ALA A 19 -7.01 -1.98 -4.24
CA ALA A 19 -8.21 -1.27 -3.85
C ALA A 19 -8.31 0.21 -4.30
N GLY A 20 -8.81 0.49 -5.50
CA GLY A 20 -9.18 1.88 -5.85
C GLY A 20 -9.59 2.11 -7.31
N ALA A 21 -10.78 1.64 -7.70
CA ALA A 21 -11.58 2.04 -8.86
C ALA A 21 -10.92 2.80 -10.06
N ALA A 22 -10.92 2.13 -11.21
CA ALA A 22 -11.17 2.66 -12.57
C ALA A 22 -10.40 3.91 -13.07
N ALA A 23 -9.38 3.68 -13.90
CA ALA A 23 -9.19 4.42 -15.16
C ALA A 23 -8.32 3.58 -16.11
N ALA A 24 -8.84 3.27 -17.29
CA ALA A 24 -8.10 2.61 -18.35
C ALA A 24 -7.24 3.65 -19.10
N VAL A 25 -5.91 3.52 -19.08
CA VAL A 25 -5.03 4.18 -20.04
C VAL A 25 -3.88 3.22 -20.38
N THR A 26 -3.74 2.91 -21.67
CA THR A 26 -2.57 2.25 -22.24
C THR A 26 -1.40 3.22 -22.33
N VAL A 27 -0.24 2.86 -21.80
CA VAL A 27 1.03 3.49 -22.19
C VAL A 27 2.07 2.40 -22.43
N ALA A 28 2.68 2.45 -23.61
CA ALA A 28 3.75 1.58 -24.04
C ALA A 28 5.11 2.17 -23.64
N GLY A 29 5.92 1.37 -22.95
CA GLY A 29 7.38 1.31 -23.05
C GLY A 29 8.23 2.39 -22.37
N ALA A 30 9.10 1.96 -21.43
CA ALA A 30 10.49 2.44 -21.32
C ALA A 30 11.35 1.46 -20.48
N LEU A 31 12.64 1.39 -20.85
CA LEU A 31 13.71 0.46 -20.43
C LEU A 31 14.32 0.78 -19.05
N PRO A 32 15.05 -0.16 -18.41
CA PRO A 32 15.56 0.01 -17.05
C PRO A 32 16.80 0.92 -17.00
N ALA A 33 16.90 1.75 -15.97
CA ALA A 33 18.10 2.54 -15.67
C ALA A 33 18.83 1.99 -14.44
N SER A 34 20.13 1.78 -14.59
CA SER A 34 21.03 1.28 -13.55
C SER A 34 21.37 2.38 -12.54
N ALA A 35 21.42 1.99 -11.26
CA ALA A 35 21.81 2.84 -10.13
C ALA A 35 23.27 3.33 -10.22
N HIS A 36 23.56 4.51 -9.65
CA HIS A 36 24.68 4.83 -8.72
C HIS A 36 24.76 6.36 -8.46
N GLY A 37 24.82 6.77 -7.18
CA GLY A 37 25.41 8.05 -6.74
C GLY A 37 24.45 9.07 -6.09
N ARG A 38 24.45 9.13 -4.75
CA ARG A 38 23.68 10.12 -3.96
C ARG A 38 24.23 11.54 -4.14
N SER A 39 23.48 12.38 -4.85
CA SER A 39 23.60 13.85 -4.90
C SER A 39 22.20 14.47 -4.95
N ARG A 40 22.07 15.76 -4.60
CA ARG A 40 20.82 16.49 -4.33
C ARG A 40 19.93 16.76 -5.57
N SER A 41 20.16 16.09 -6.69
CA SER A 41 19.12 15.78 -7.67
C SER A 41 19.38 14.39 -8.29
N GLU A 42 19.21 13.33 -7.49
CA GLU A 42 19.22 11.95 -8.01
C GLU A 42 18.13 11.74 -9.07
N PHE A 43 17.08 12.57 -9.04
CA PHE A 43 15.96 12.49 -9.96
C PHE A 43 15.82 13.76 -10.81
N PRO A 44 15.42 13.65 -12.09
CA PRO A 44 15.14 14.80 -12.94
C PRO A 44 14.00 15.64 -12.35
N GLU A 45 13.93 16.92 -12.69
CA GLU A 45 12.79 17.75 -12.28
C GLU A 45 11.50 17.30 -12.98
N VAL A 46 10.38 17.36 -12.24
CA VAL A 46 9.04 17.11 -12.78
C VAL A 46 8.22 18.40 -12.57
N PRO A 47 7.97 19.19 -13.64
CA PRO A 47 7.25 20.44 -13.53
C PRO A 47 5.87 20.27 -12.89
N GLY A 48 5.58 21.02 -11.83
CA GLY A 48 4.29 21.00 -11.12
C GLY A 48 4.16 19.94 -10.03
N MET A 49 5.18 19.11 -9.80
CA MET A 49 5.20 18.17 -8.66
C MET A 49 5.28 18.93 -7.32
N VAL A 50 4.52 18.49 -6.33
CA VAL A 50 4.51 19.06 -4.97
C VAL A 50 4.79 17.95 -3.95
N GLY A 51 5.48 18.30 -2.87
CA GLY A 51 5.88 17.36 -1.82
C GLY A 51 7.35 16.96 -1.93
N ASP A 52 7.76 15.97 -1.14
CA ASP A 52 9.13 15.47 -1.19
C ASP A 52 9.40 14.74 -2.52
N ARG A 53 10.49 15.09 -3.19
CA ARG A 53 10.84 14.58 -4.53
C ARG A 53 11.06 13.06 -4.51
N ARG A 54 11.78 12.55 -3.51
CA ARG A 54 12.10 11.12 -3.40
C ARG A 54 10.87 10.33 -3.01
N ALA A 55 10.06 10.85 -2.09
CA ALA A 55 8.81 10.21 -1.70
C ALA A 55 7.85 10.11 -2.90
N ASN A 56 7.73 11.16 -3.72
CA ASN A 56 6.96 11.08 -4.97
C ASN A 56 7.50 10.00 -5.91
N GLU A 57 8.81 9.92 -6.18
CA GLU A 57 9.32 8.83 -7.04
C GLU A 57 9.16 7.46 -6.43
N PHE A 58 9.36 7.32 -5.12
CA PHE A 58 9.17 6.04 -4.45
C PHE A 58 7.73 5.55 -4.62
N TRP A 59 6.74 6.39 -4.33
CA TRP A 59 5.34 6.00 -4.47
C TRP A 59 4.93 5.86 -5.93
N TYR A 60 5.47 6.70 -6.83
CA TYR A 60 5.28 6.54 -8.26
C TYR A 60 5.75 5.16 -8.73
N GLU A 61 6.99 4.77 -8.41
CA GLU A 61 7.55 3.49 -8.82
C GLU A 61 6.84 2.30 -8.14
N TYR A 62 6.47 2.45 -6.87
CA TYR A 62 5.71 1.44 -6.15
C TYR A 62 4.35 1.20 -6.82
N ASP A 63 3.61 2.26 -7.14
CA ASP A 63 2.34 2.18 -7.84
C ASP A 63 2.51 1.63 -9.26
N GLU A 64 3.57 2.01 -9.98
CA GLU A 64 3.85 1.45 -11.31
C GLU A 64 4.04 -0.07 -11.24
N ARG A 65 4.86 -0.58 -10.31
CA ARG A 65 5.19 -2.01 -10.22
C ARG A 65 4.07 -2.87 -9.66
N PHE A 66 3.17 -2.33 -8.85
CA PHE A 66 2.16 -3.14 -8.15
C PHE A 66 0.71 -2.77 -8.48
N TYR A 67 0.48 -1.64 -9.15
CA TYR A 67 -0.86 -1.15 -9.46
C TYR A 67 -1.08 -0.92 -10.96
N PHE A 68 -0.29 -0.04 -11.58
CA PHE A 68 -0.53 0.38 -12.97
C PHE A 68 0.06 -0.59 -14.01
N ASN A 69 1.30 -1.02 -13.81
CA ASN A 69 2.05 -1.86 -14.74
C ASN A 69 2.71 -3.08 -14.05
N PRO A 70 1.93 -3.89 -13.31
CA PRO A 70 2.46 -5.06 -12.63
C PRO A 70 2.97 -6.12 -13.61
N THR A 71 4.06 -6.79 -13.25
CA THR A 71 4.57 -7.93 -14.05
C THR A 71 3.60 -9.11 -13.98
N PRO A 72 3.55 -9.98 -15.02
CA PRO A 72 2.70 -11.18 -14.98
C PRO A 72 2.91 -12.06 -13.75
N GLU A 73 4.14 -12.17 -13.26
CA GLU A 73 4.49 -12.94 -12.06
C GLU A 73 3.90 -12.30 -10.80
N SER A 74 3.89 -10.97 -10.71
CA SER A 74 3.29 -10.23 -9.60
C SER A 74 1.77 -10.39 -9.60
N VAL A 75 1.15 -10.34 -10.79
CA VAL A 75 -0.29 -10.62 -10.98
C VAL A 75 -0.63 -12.02 -10.48
N GLU A 76 0.09 -13.04 -10.94
CA GLU A 76 -0.16 -14.43 -10.57
C GLU A 76 0.05 -14.67 -9.07
N ALA A 77 1.08 -14.05 -8.48
CA ALA A 77 1.32 -14.14 -7.05
C ALA A 77 0.17 -13.52 -6.23
N VAL A 78 -0.32 -12.34 -6.60
CA VAL A 78 -1.47 -11.71 -5.93
C VAL A 78 -2.72 -12.58 -6.10
N ASP A 79 -2.99 -13.08 -7.31
CA ASP A 79 -4.13 -13.96 -7.59
C ASP A 79 -4.09 -15.23 -6.72
N ALA A 80 -2.93 -15.88 -6.60
CA ALA A 80 -2.75 -17.04 -5.75
C ALA A 80 -3.05 -16.74 -4.27
N ILE A 81 -2.65 -15.56 -3.79
CA ILE A 81 -2.90 -15.11 -2.41
C ILE A 81 -4.39 -14.81 -2.17
N VAL A 82 -5.06 -14.09 -3.08
CA VAL A 82 -6.42 -13.60 -2.85
C VAL A 82 -7.50 -14.61 -3.21
N LYS A 83 -7.23 -15.56 -4.09
CA LYS A 83 -8.19 -16.61 -4.47
C LYS A 83 -8.78 -17.37 -3.27
N PRO A 84 -7.99 -17.90 -2.30
CA PRO A 84 -8.55 -18.54 -1.11
C PRO A 84 -9.29 -17.57 -0.18
N LEU A 85 -9.06 -16.26 -0.33
CA LEU A 85 -9.74 -15.19 0.42
C LEU A 85 -11.04 -14.72 -0.25
N GLY A 86 -11.46 -15.36 -1.35
CA GLY A 86 -12.67 -14.98 -2.10
C GLY A 86 -12.44 -13.86 -3.12
N GLY A 87 -11.19 -13.58 -3.46
CA GLY A 87 -10.79 -12.52 -4.40
C GLY A 87 -10.37 -11.23 -3.70
N PHE A 88 -9.72 -10.33 -4.45
CA PHE A 88 -9.08 -9.13 -3.91
C PHE A 88 -10.04 -8.22 -3.11
N THR A 89 -11.27 -8.03 -3.60
CA THR A 89 -12.28 -7.17 -2.94
C THR A 89 -12.88 -7.77 -1.67
N LYS A 90 -12.56 -9.03 -1.34
CA LYS A 90 -13.03 -9.77 -0.18
C LYS A 90 -11.95 -9.99 0.88
N VAL A 91 -10.70 -9.59 0.62
CA VAL A 91 -9.55 -9.80 1.52
C VAL A 91 -9.82 -9.30 2.94
N ASP A 92 -10.36 -8.10 3.09
CA ASP A 92 -10.69 -7.52 4.39
C ASP A 92 -11.83 -8.29 5.10
N SER A 93 -12.86 -8.68 4.35
CA SER A 93 -13.94 -9.51 4.91
C SER A 93 -13.48 -10.92 5.32
N ALA A 94 -12.60 -11.55 4.54
CA ALA A 94 -12.04 -12.86 4.83
C ALA A 94 -11.11 -12.82 6.04
N TRP A 95 -10.27 -11.78 6.14
CA TRP A 95 -9.50 -11.49 7.33
C TRP A 95 -10.41 -11.38 8.56
N ALA A 96 -11.40 -10.49 8.53
CA ALA A 96 -12.33 -10.29 9.65
C ALA A 96 -13.05 -11.60 10.06
N ALA A 97 -13.46 -12.41 9.08
CA ALA A 97 -14.05 -13.73 9.36
C ALA A 97 -13.08 -14.63 10.12
N THR A 98 -11.82 -14.75 9.66
CA THR A 98 -10.80 -15.55 10.37
C THR A 98 -10.45 -14.99 11.76
N ARG A 99 -10.47 -13.67 11.94
CA ARG A 99 -10.25 -13.02 13.24
C ARG A 99 -11.34 -13.35 14.24
N SER A 100 -12.59 -13.48 13.77
CA SER A 100 -13.76 -13.75 14.62
C SER A 100 -14.04 -15.24 14.86
N ASP A 101 -13.37 -16.17 14.16
CA ASP A 101 -13.70 -17.60 14.20
C ASP A 101 -13.19 -18.36 15.44
N GLY A 102 -12.52 -17.67 16.35
CA GLY A 102 -11.96 -18.24 17.59
C GLY A 102 -10.72 -19.12 17.40
N ARG A 103 -10.23 -19.29 16.16
CA ARG A 103 -9.04 -20.11 15.85
C ARG A 103 -7.88 -19.28 15.29
N TYR A 104 -8.04 -17.96 15.13
CA TYR A 104 -6.94 -17.10 14.71
C TYR A 104 -5.69 -17.27 15.60
N PRO A 105 -4.46 -17.37 15.05
CA PRO A 105 -4.10 -17.18 13.64
C PRO A 105 -4.20 -18.44 12.76
N ARG A 106 -4.59 -19.59 13.32
CA ARG A 106 -4.62 -20.87 12.59
C ARG A 106 -5.53 -20.81 11.37
N SER A 107 -6.73 -20.26 11.52
CA SER A 107 -7.71 -20.14 10.45
C SER A 107 -7.23 -19.32 9.26
N TYR A 108 -6.56 -18.19 9.52
CA TYR A 108 -5.94 -17.39 8.47
C TYR A 108 -4.74 -18.11 7.84
N LEU A 109 -3.88 -18.72 8.65
CA LEU A 109 -2.74 -19.50 8.19
C LEU A 109 -3.13 -20.67 7.27
N GLU A 110 -4.23 -21.35 7.56
CA GLU A 110 -4.77 -22.44 6.72
C GLU A 110 -5.09 -21.94 5.30
N LEU A 111 -5.54 -20.69 5.14
CA LEU A 111 -5.85 -20.08 3.85
C LEU A 111 -4.59 -19.68 3.06
N ILE A 112 -3.58 -19.12 3.75
CA ILE A 112 -2.44 -18.48 3.08
C ILE A 112 -1.21 -19.39 2.95
N ARG A 113 -1.03 -20.38 3.84
CA ARG A 113 0.15 -21.25 3.86
C ARG A 113 0.40 -22.00 2.55
N PRO A 114 -0.61 -22.49 1.81
CA PRO A 114 -0.40 -23.11 0.51
C PRO A 114 0.26 -22.18 -0.52
N ASN A 115 0.10 -20.86 -0.36
CA ASN A 115 0.60 -19.84 -1.29
C ASN A 115 1.84 -19.11 -0.74
N ARG A 116 2.61 -19.74 0.16
CA ARG A 116 3.79 -19.11 0.78
C ARG A 116 4.79 -18.56 -0.24
N ASP A 117 5.02 -19.27 -1.34
CA ASP A 117 5.97 -18.84 -2.37
C ASP A 117 5.51 -17.56 -3.09
N ALA A 118 4.21 -17.38 -3.29
CA ALA A 118 3.64 -16.14 -3.80
C ALA A 118 3.86 -14.97 -2.82
N PHE A 119 3.73 -15.21 -1.50
CA PHE A 119 4.10 -14.23 -0.48
C PHE A 119 5.61 -13.92 -0.51
N VAL A 120 6.49 -14.92 -0.70
CA VAL A 120 7.94 -14.67 -0.79
C VAL A 120 8.27 -13.81 -2.00
N LEU A 121 7.68 -14.13 -3.17
CA LEU A 121 7.87 -13.35 -4.40
C LEU A 121 7.44 -11.90 -4.20
N LEU A 122 6.21 -11.70 -3.70
CA LEU A 122 5.67 -10.36 -3.47
C LEU A 122 6.49 -9.59 -2.42
N SER A 123 6.93 -10.27 -1.36
CA SER A 123 7.80 -9.69 -0.34
C SER A 123 9.10 -9.17 -0.94
N ASN A 124 9.79 -9.99 -1.74
CA ASN A 124 11.04 -9.61 -2.37
C ASN A 124 10.86 -8.42 -3.32
N ALA A 125 9.86 -8.49 -4.20
CA ALA A 125 9.57 -7.42 -5.15
C ALA A 125 9.32 -6.07 -4.46
N GLN A 126 8.48 -6.05 -3.41
CA GLN A 126 8.22 -4.82 -2.66
C GLN A 126 9.47 -4.32 -1.93
N ARG A 127 10.24 -5.22 -1.30
CA ARG A 127 11.50 -4.88 -0.61
C ARG A 127 12.54 -4.28 -1.54
N ASP A 128 12.58 -4.71 -2.79
CA ASP A 128 13.52 -4.17 -3.77
C ASP A 128 13.23 -2.69 -4.05
N VAL A 129 11.94 -2.30 -4.17
CA VAL A 129 11.57 -0.88 -4.29
C VAL A 129 11.97 -0.09 -3.03
N TYR A 130 11.66 -0.60 -1.84
CA TYR A 130 12.08 0.07 -0.59
C TYR A 130 13.60 0.25 -0.52
N ARG A 131 14.37 -0.76 -0.92
CA ARG A 131 15.83 -0.73 -0.91
C ARG A 131 16.40 0.23 -1.95
N GLU A 132 15.82 0.27 -3.13
CA GLU A 132 16.18 1.18 -4.22
C GLU A 132 16.10 2.65 -3.77
N PHE A 133 14.99 3.03 -3.14
CA PHE A 133 14.77 4.42 -2.77
C PHE A 133 15.37 4.83 -1.42
N TYR A 134 15.30 3.95 -0.42
CA TYR A 134 15.67 4.30 0.95
C TYR A 134 16.86 3.52 1.48
N GLY A 135 17.11 2.30 0.99
CA GLY A 135 18.25 1.48 1.39
C GLY A 135 18.35 1.36 2.91
N ASN A 136 19.41 1.96 3.48
CA ASN A 136 19.69 1.98 4.91
C ASN A 136 19.17 3.25 5.65
N ASP A 137 18.23 4.00 5.06
CA ASP A 137 17.61 5.19 5.67
C ASP A 137 16.16 4.92 6.10
N PRO A 138 15.94 4.22 7.23
CA PRO A 138 14.61 3.92 7.73
C PRO A 138 13.83 5.16 8.18
N GLU A 139 14.52 6.26 8.54
CA GLU A 139 13.85 7.49 8.92
C GLU A 139 13.24 8.20 7.71
N ALA A 140 13.92 8.20 6.56
CA ALA A 140 13.36 8.71 5.31
C ALA A 140 12.15 7.89 4.87
N LEU A 141 12.18 6.57 5.05
CA LEU A 141 11.02 5.72 4.79
C LEU A 141 9.82 6.09 5.68
N VAL A 142 10.04 6.32 6.98
CA VAL A 142 8.98 6.78 7.89
C VAL A 142 8.38 8.11 7.40
N ARG A 143 9.23 9.07 7.00
CA ARG A 143 8.78 10.35 6.43
C ARG A 143 7.97 10.16 5.14
N SER A 144 8.36 9.22 4.28
CA SER A 144 7.61 8.88 3.06
C SER A 144 6.18 8.41 3.34
N PHE A 145 6.00 7.57 4.36
CA PHE A 145 4.67 7.13 4.80
C PHE A 145 3.87 8.25 5.48
N GLN A 146 4.54 9.15 6.21
CA GLN A 146 3.88 10.32 6.78
C GLN A 146 3.36 11.27 5.68
N ASP A 147 4.15 11.49 4.63
CA ASP A 147 3.77 12.36 3.52
C ASP A 147 2.66 11.73 2.67
N PHE A 148 2.72 10.42 2.43
CA PHE A 148 1.65 9.65 1.79
C PHE A 148 0.34 9.71 2.59
N GLY A 149 0.40 9.43 3.90
CA GLY A 149 -0.78 9.50 4.77
C GLY A 149 -1.39 10.90 4.84
N GLN A 150 -0.59 11.95 4.79
CA GLN A 150 -1.12 13.32 4.75
C GLN A 150 -1.67 13.71 3.37
N GLY A 151 -1.45 12.92 2.32
CA GLY A 151 -1.88 13.23 0.95
C GLY A 151 -1.20 14.46 0.36
N VAL A 152 0.07 14.70 0.69
CA VAL A 152 0.82 15.91 0.26
C VAL A 152 1.84 15.65 -0.84
N LEU A 153 1.78 14.47 -1.44
CA LEU A 153 2.63 14.04 -2.54
C LEU A 153 1.83 14.12 -3.84
N PHE A 154 1.90 15.26 -4.51
CA PHE A 154 1.21 15.49 -5.78
C PHE A 154 2.15 15.27 -6.96
N ASP A 155 1.75 14.39 -7.88
CA ASP A 155 2.49 14.02 -9.07
C ASP A 155 1.66 14.30 -10.35
N PRO A 156 2.04 15.31 -11.15
CA PRO A 156 1.32 15.67 -12.37
C PRO A 156 1.47 14.67 -13.52
N ARG A 157 2.34 13.64 -13.37
CA ARG A 157 2.47 12.55 -14.36
C ARG A 157 1.28 11.59 -14.32
N ARG A 158 0.56 11.56 -13.20
CA ARG A 158 -0.60 10.69 -12.99
C ARG A 158 -1.84 11.25 -13.70
N SER A 159 -2.72 10.35 -14.12
CA SER A 159 -4.04 10.72 -14.64
C SER A 159 -4.90 11.36 -13.56
N ASP A 160 -5.92 12.10 -13.97
CA ASP A 160 -6.98 12.57 -13.07
C ASP A 160 -7.55 11.39 -12.23
N GLY A 161 -7.87 11.69 -10.98
CA GLY A 161 -8.25 10.75 -9.93
C GLY A 161 -7.08 10.11 -9.17
N ASN A 162 -5.82 10.30 -9.62
CA ASN A 162 -4.64 9.63 -9.06
C ASN A 162 -3.43 10.55 -8.89
N LYS A 163 -3.60 11.88 -8.94
CA LYS A 163 -2.47 12.81 -8.86
C LYS A 163 -1.88 12.96 -7.47
N VAL A 164 -2.59 12.55 -6.43
CA VAL A 164 -2.06 12.53 -5.07
C VAL A 164 -1.75 11.09 -4.69
N HIS A 165 -0.50 10.79 -4.31
CA HIS A 165 -0.13 9.48 -3.77
C HIS A 165 -0.72 9.33 -2.38
N MET A 166 -1.86 8.64 -2.32
CA MET A 166 -2.59 8.28 -1.11
C MET A 166 -3.45 7.06 -1.42
N MET A 167 -4.01 6.40 -0.40
CA MET A 167 -4.99 5.35 -0.66
C MET A 167 -6.29 5.97 -1.17
N ASN A 168 -6.73 5.57 -2.37
CA ASN A 168 -7.93 6.12 -2.99
C ASN A 168 -9.19 5.84 -2.15
N PHE A 169 -10.08 6.83 -2.11
CA PHE A 169 -11.48 6.71 -1.72
C PHE A 169 -12.26 7.86 -2.34
N THR A 170 -13.56 7.66 -2.56
CA THR A 170 -14.46 8.73 -3.00
C THR A 170 -15.27 9.18 -1.79
N PRO A 171 -15.02 10.37 -1.22
CA PRO A 171 -15.88 10.89 -0.16
C PRO A 171 -17.37 10.84 -0.58
N PRO A 172 -18.29 10.41 0.30
CA PRO A 172 -18.12 10.20 1.74
C PRO A 172 -17.59 8.81 2.14
N ASP A 173 -17.27 7.94 1.20
CA ASP A 173 -16.78 6.59 1.50
C ASP A 173 -15.38 6.64 2.11
N PHE A 174 -15.08 5.78 3.07
CA PHE A 174 -13.74 5.63 3.61
C PHE A 174 -12.91 4.67 2.74
N THR A 175 -11.58 4.79 2.79
CA THR A 175 -10.74 3.86 2.04
C THR A 175 -10.72 2.47 2.68
N HIS A 176 -11.12 1.44 1.91
CA HIS A 176 -10.92 0.04 2.28
C HIS A 176 -9.47 -0.42 2.04
N ALA A 177 -8.64 0.40 1.40
CA ALA A 177 -7.36 -0.05 0.88
C ALA A 177 -6.36 -0.41 1.99
N TYR A 178 -6.30 0.37 3.08
CA TYR A 178 -5.43 0.03 4.22
C TYR A 178 -5.83 -1.30 4.88
N HIS A 179 -7.12 -1.57 5.00
CA HIS A 179 -7.62 -2.82 5.58
C HIS A 179 -7.51 -4.02 4.65
N ARG A 180 -7.40 -3.79 3.33
CA ARG A 180 -7.02 -4.85 2.38
C ARG A 180 -5.52 -5.06 2.33
N TRP A 181 -4.72 -4.03 2.59
CA TRP A 181 -3.26 -4.14 2.65
C TRP A 181 -2.79 -4.86 3.92
N HIS A 182 -3.39 -4.55 5.07
CA HIS A 182 -3.01 -5.13 6.36
C HIS A 182 -2.94 -6.67 6.38
N PRO A 183 -3.92 -7.43 5.84
CA PRO A 183 -3.86 -8.89 5.77
C PRO A 183 -2.65 -9.44 5.00
N PHE A 184 -2.18 -8.76 3.94
CA PHE A 184 -0.94 -9.16 3.25
C PHE A 184 0.27 -8.98 4.18
N LEU A 185 0.35 -7.83 4.86
CA LEU A 185 1.45 -7.50 5.77
C LEU A 185 1.49 -8.45 6.98
N ALA A 186 0.31 -8.77 7.53
CA ALA A 186 0.17 -9.78 8.56
C ALA A 186 0.49 -11.19 8.02
N GLY A 187 0.14 -11.49 6.77
CA GLY A 187 0.46 -12.74 6.09
C GLY A 187 1.96 -12.99 5.98
N PHE A 188 2.76 -11.99 5.57
CA PHE A 188 4.22 -12.12 5.56
C PHE A 188 4.75 -12.50 6.96
N ARG A 189 4.28 -11.81 7.99
CA ARG A 189 4.64 -12.07 9.39
C ARG A 189 4.27 -13.50 9.81
N LEU A 190 3.03 -13.91 9.57
CA LEU A 190 2.51 -15.22 10.00
C LEU A 190 3.18 -16.39 9.27
N LEU A 191 3.66 -16.17 8.04
CA LEU A 191 4.41 -17.14 7.23
C LEU A 191 5.91 -17.15 7.48
N ASP A 192 6.37 -16.39 8.48
CA ASP A 192 7.79 -16.23 8.84
C ASP A 192 8.64 -15.71 7.68
N ILE A 193 8.11 -14.70 6.98
CA ILE A 193 8.80 -13.99 5.89
C ILE A 193 9.17 -12.62 6.44
N ASP A 194 10.46 -12.38 6.64
CA ASP A 194 11.02 -11.08 7.07
C ASP A 194 10.23 -10.37 8.19
N VAL A 195 9.85 -11.13 9.22
CA VAL A 195 8.90 -10.75 10.28
C VAL A 195 9.10 -9.34 10.81
N LYS A 196 10.34 -8.97 11.14
CA LYS A 196 10.66 -7.64 11.69
C LYS A 196 10.39 -6.52 10.70
N TRP A 197 10.76 -6.73 9.44
CA TRP A 197 10.56 -5.77 8.37
C TRP A 197 9.07 -5.55 8.10
N TRP A 198 8.32 -6.63 7.88
CA TRP A 198 6.89 -6.50 7.57
C TRP A 198 6.04 -6.04 8.75
N THR A 199 6.45 -6.35 9.98
CA THR A 199 5.85 -5.71 11.16
C THR A 199 6.10 -4.20 11.17
N HIS A 200 7.30 -3.74 10.79
CA HIS A 200 7.60 -2.32 10.69
C HIS A 200 6.76 -1.64 9.59
N ILE A 201 6.69 -2.23 8.40
CA ILE A 201 5.85 -1.69 7.31
C ILE A 201 4.36 -1.66 7.70
N ASN A 202 3.85 -2.67 8.40
CA ASN A 202 2.46 -2.67 8.88
C ASN A 202 2.17 -1.54 9.89
N ARG A 203 3.15 -1.21 10.74
CA ARG A 203 3.05 -0.02 11.60
C ARG A 203 3.02 1.26 10.78
N LEU A 204 3.84 1.37 9.74
CA LEU A 204 3.84 2.54 8.84
C LEU A 204 2.54 2.67 8.04
N ALA A 205 1.96 1.56 7.59
CA ALA A 205 0.63 1.55 6.98
C ALA A 205 -0.44 2.09 7.95
N GLY A 206 -0.37 1.72 9.24
CA GLY A 206 -1.21 2.29 10.29
C GLY A 206 -0.99 3.79 10.52
N VAL A 207 0.27 4.25 10.49
CA VAL A 207 0.59 5.70 10.52
C VAL A 207 -0.10 6.42 9.37
N ALA A 208 0.05 5.91 8.14
CA ALA A 208 -0.53 6.52 6.97
C ALA A 208 -2.07 6.53 7.02
N TRP A 209 -2.68 5.42 7.41
CA TRP A 209 -4.13 5.31 7.60
C TRP A 209 -4.68 6.36 8.56
N GLU A 210 -4.07 6.49 9.75
CA GLU A 210 -4.56 7.46 10.73
C GLU A 210 -4.33 8.90 10.28
N LEU A 211 -3.17 9.23 9.70
CA LEU A 211 -2.91 10.57 9.19
C LEU A 211 -3.89 10.95 8.06
N GLN A 212 -4.20 10.02 7.16
CA GLN A 212 -5.17 10.25 6.08
C GLN A 212 -6.59 10.42 6.64
N SER A 213 -6.92 9.65 7.68
CA SER A 213 -8.20 9.76 8.39
C SER A 213 -8.38 11.12 9.08
N ILE A 214 -7.31 11.70 9.63
CA ILE A 214 -7.35 13.04 10.25
C ILE A 214 -7.35 14.13 9.18
N GLY A 215 -6.49 14.00 8.17
CA GLY A 215 -6.24 15.03 7.16
C GLY A 215 -7.33 15.15 6.12
N GLN A 216 -8.02 14.04 5.80
CA GLN A 216 -9.03 13.94 4.74
C GLN A 216 -8.58 14.67 3.46
N PRO A 217 -7.38 14.35 2.93
CA PRO A 217 -6.82 15.04 1.76
C PRO A 217 -7.75 14.93 0.56
N ALA A 218 -7.85 16.00 -0.22
CA ALA A 218 -8.61 16.02 -1.45
C ALA A 218 -7.87 15.29 -2.57
N ILE A 219 -8.60 14.50 -3.34
CA ILE A 219 -8.10 13.85 -4.55
C ILE A 219 -7.65 14.93 -5.54
N ASP A 220 -6.50 14.72 -6.17
CA ASP A 220 -5.89 15.61 -7.17
C ASP A 220 -5.56 17.05 -6.72
N ALA A 221 -5.74 17.40 -5.46
CA ALA A 221 -5.35 18.71 -4.96
C ALA A 221 -3.83 18.78 -4.76
N ASN A 222 -3.19 19.74 -5.41
CA ASN A 222 -1.74 19.98 -5.24
C ASN A 222 -1.41 20.82 -4.00
N ASP A 223 -2.41 21.26 -3.24
CA ASP A 223 -2.27 22.16 -2.10
C ASP A 223 -2.85 21.58 -0.79
N ASN A 224 -3.04 20.26 -0.73
CA ASN A 224 -3.41 19.54 0.50
C ASN A 224 -2.56 20.00 1.68
N LYS A 225 -3.21 20.31 2.81
CA LYS A 225 -2.54 20.91 3.97
C LYS A 225 -1.88 19.84 4.83
N ARG A 226 -0.61 20.05 5.16
CA ARG A 226 0.10 19.24 6.16
C ARG A 226 -0.57 19.36 7.53
N LEU A 227 -0.61 18.25 8.27
CA LEU A 227 -1.09 18.24 9.64
C LEU A 227 -0.06 18.93 10.57
N PRO A 228 -0.49 19.40 11.76
CA PRO A 228 0.44 19.93 12.75
C PRO A 228 1.53 18.91 13.09
N ARG A 229 2.79 19.35 13.20
CA ARG A 229 3.95 18.47 13.47
C ARG A 229 3.76 17.60 14.71
N ARG A 230 3.12 18.15 15.76
CA ARG A 230 2.77 17.43 16.98
C ARG A 230 1.86 16.23 16.69
N THR A 231 0.87 16.39 15.81
CA THR A 231 -0.03 15.33 15.37
C THR A 231 0.73 14.24 14.63
N VAL A 232 1.53 14.62 13.63
CA VAL A 232 2.31 13.65 12.84
C VAL A 232 3.25 12.83 13.74
N HIS A 233 4.00 13.50 14.63
CA HIS A 233 4.89 12.82 15.57
C HIS A 233 4.15 11.94 16.57
N GLY A 234 3.02 12.40 17.09
CA GLY A 234 2.19 11.66 18.03
C GLY A 234 1.66 10.36 17.45
N VAL A 235 1.00 10.46 16.29
CA VAL A 235 0.50 9.30 15.53
C VAL A 235 1.65 8.35 15.19
N THR A 236 2.76 8.87 14.67
CA THR A 236 3.94 8.05 14.32
C THR A 236 4.46 7.26 15.52
N ARG A 237 4.69 7.94 16.67
CA ARG A 237 5.14 7.28 17.89
C ARG A 237 4.17 6.19 18.31
N LYS A 238 2.87 6.50 18.34
CA LYS A 238 1.83 5.55 18.74
C LYS A 238 1.87 4.26 17.94
N TRP A 239 1.84 4.35 16.61
CA TRP A 239 1.81 3.18 15.73
C TRP A 239 3.12 2.40 15.75
N LEU A 240 4.27 3.08 15.77
CA LEU A 240 5.56 2.41 15.81
C LEU A 240 5.76 1.54 17.07
N HIS A 241 5.04 1.84 18.16
CA HIS A 241 5.10 1.06 19.40
C HIS A 241 4.09 -0.10 19.46
N ARG A 242 3.14 -0.21 18.52
CA ARG A 242 2.13 -1.28 18.57
C ARG A 242 2.75 -2.66 18.35
N SER A 243 2.42 -3.62 19.19
CA SER A 243 2.71 -5.04 18.96
C SER A 243 1.93 -5.57 17.74
N PRO A 244 2.31 -6.71 17.15
CA PRO A 244 1.55 -7.32 16.08
C PRO A 244 0.06 -7.53 16.42
N ASP A 245 -0.25 -8.00 17.62
CA ASP A 245 -1.65 -8.20 18.04
C ASP A 245 -2.40 -6.86 18.17
N GLN A 246 -1.72 -5.81 18.63
CA GLN A 246 -2.27 -4.45 18.66
C GLN A 246 -2.48 -3.85 17.26
N LEU A 247 -1.71 -4.28 16.25
CA LEU A 247 -1.95 -3.92 14.86
C LEU A 247 -3.18 -4.65 14.35
N ASP A 248 -3.25 -5.97 14.50
CA ASP A 248 -4.38 -6.79 14.06
C ASP A 248 -5.70 -6.25 14.68
N THR A 249 -5.72 -6.00 16.00
CA THR A 249 -6.87 -5.39 16.69
C THR A 249 -7.19 -3.97 16.20
N ALA A 250 -6.20 -3.19 15.76
CA ALA A 250 -6.48 -1.86 15.18
C ALA A 250 -7.26 -1.98 13.88
N PHE A 251 -6.83 -2.90 13.01
CA PHE A 251 -7.40 -3.10 11.68
C PHE A 251 -8.69 -3.92 11.69
N ASP A 252 -9.05 -4.53 12.82
CA ASP A 252 -10.39 -5.10 13.08
C ASP A 252 -11.47 -4.01 13.21
N THR A 253 -11.09 -2.73 13.34
CA THR A 253 -12.01 -1.60 13.52
C THR A 253 -12.17 -0.80 12.24
N TYR A 254 -13.39 -0.34 11.95
CA TYR A 254 -13.73 0.45 10.76
C TYR A 254 -14.65 1.62 11.12
N PRO A 255 -14.61 2.74 10.37
CA PRO A 255 -13.69 3.04 9.26
C PRO A 255 -12.37 3.71 9.69
N TYR A 256 -12.26 4.04 10.96
CA TYR A 256 -11.13 4.76 11.54
C TYR A 256 -10.61 4.02 12.78
N PRO A 257 -9.35 4.25 13.19
CA PRO A 257 -8.85 3.75 14.46
C PRO A 257 -9.75 4.23 15.62
N VAL A 258 -10.07 3.34 16.57
CA VAL A 258 -10.88 3.67 17.76
C VAL A 258 -10.27 4.79 18.63
N ASP A 259 -8.97 4.99 18.51
CA ASP A 259 -8.16 5.97 19.21
C ASP A 259 -7.64 7.08 18.28
N LEU A 260 -8.37 7.37 17.19
CA LEU A 260 -8.06 8.44 16.23
C LEU A 260 -7.69 9.75 16.93
N GLY A 261 -6.50 10.27 16.62
CA GLY A 261 -6.01 11.55 17.14
C GLY A 261 -5.60 11.54 18.62
N LYS A 262 -5.63 10.38 19.30
CA LYS A 262 -5.17 10.21 20.68
C LYS A 262 -3.76 9.61 20.66
N PHE A 263 -2.77 10.29 21.26
CA PHE A 263 -1.36 9.88 21.26
C PHE A 263 -0.52 10.52 22.36
#